data_AF-E8U9Y4-F1
#
_entry.id   AF-E8U9Y4-F1
#
_cell.length_a   1.000
_cell.length_b   1.000
_cell.length_c   1.000
_cell.angle_alpha   90.00
_cell.angle_beta   90.00
_cell.angle_gamma   90.00
#
_symmetry.space_group_name_H-M   'P 1'
#
loop_
_entity.id
_entity.type
_entity.pdbx_description
1 polymer ?
#
loop_
_entity_poly.entity_id
_entity_poly.type
_entity_poly.pdbx_seq_one_letter_code
_entity_poly.pdbx_strand_id
1 'polypeptide(L)'
;MSSPEFMGLVQSLQASAEAALGDLNAASALARRDGLGVSDERARQVAQRSLNLLVTLAEKTRGNLTFDEADVLTNAIHALRTRLGN
;
A
#
# COMPACT_ATOMS: atom_id res chain seq x y z
N MET A 1 24.29 -4.39 5.18
CA MET A 1 23.84 -4.46 3.77
C MET A 1 22.35 -4.72 3.80
N SER A 2 21.58 -4.01 2.98
CA SER A 2 20.13 -4.15 2.90
C SER A 2 19.75 -5.53 2.36
N SER A 3 18.74 -6.15 2.96
CA SER A 3 18.23 -7.46 2.54
C SER A 3 17.37 -7.30 1.28
N PRO A 4 17.74 -7.95 0.16
CA PRO A 4 16.94 -7.87 -1.07
C PRO A 4 15.55 -8.48 -0.89
N GLU A 5 15.40 -9.49 -0.03
CA GLU A 5 14.11 -10.11 0.28
C GLU A 5 13.19 -9.14 1.03
N PHE A 6 13.73 -8.39 2.00
CA PHE A 6 12.97 -7.38 2.72
C PHE A 6 12.48 -6.28 1.78
N MET A 7 13.39 -5.78 0.93
CA MET A 7 13.07 -4.77 -0.08
C MET A 7 11.99 -5.25 -1.05
N GLY A 8 12.10 -6.50 -1.52
CA GLY A 8 11.10 -7.13 -2.38
C GLY A 8 9.73 -7.28 -1.70
N LEU A 9 9.70 -7.62 -0.40
CA LEU A 9 8.47 -7.71 0.38
C LEU A 9 7.78 -6.35 0.48
N VAL A 10 8.51 -5.29 0.80
CA VAL A 10 7.96 -3.92 0.88
C VAL A 10 7.40 -3.48 -0.47
N GLN A 11 8.15 -3.68 -1.56
CA GLN A 11 7.69 -3.34 -2.90
C GLN A 11 6.45 -4.14 -3.32
N SER A 12 6.39 -5.43 -2.99
CA SER A 12 5.24 -6.29 -3.31
C SER A 12 3.96 -5.84 -2.60
N LEU A 13 4.06 -5.48 -1.31
CA LEU A 13 2.94 -4.96 -0.53
C LEU A 13 2.46 -3.60 -1.06
N GLN A 14 3.40 -2.72 -1.40
CA GLN A 14 3.09 -1.42 -2.00
C GLN A 14 2.42 -1.60 -3.37
N ALA A 15 2.99 -2.40 -4.27
CA ALA A 15 2.46 -2.64 -5.61
C ALA A 15 1.05 -3.26 -5.55
N SER A 16 0.79 -4.16 -4.61
CA SER A 16 -0.54 -4.76 -4.41
C SER A 16 -1.59 -3.72 -4.00
N ALA A 17 -1.23 -2.79 -3.12
CA ALA A 17 -2.11 -1.69 -2.73
C ALA A 17 -2.31 -0.69 -3.87
N GLU A 18 -1.26 -0.37 -4.61
CA GLU A 18 -1.32 0.54 -5.75
C GLU A 18 -2.16 -0.02 -6.90
N ALA A 19 -2.06 -1.33 -7.17
CA ALA A 19 -2.89 -2.01 -8.16
C ALA A 19 -4.37 -1.96 -7.76
N ALA A 20 -4.69 -2.29 -6.50
CA ALA A 20 -6.07 -2.23 -6.01
C ALA A 20 -6.66 -0.81 -6.12
N LEU A 21 -5.90 0.22 -5.73
CA LEU A 21 -6.34 1.62 -5.86
C LEU A 21 -6.36 2.11 -7.32
N GLY A 22 -5.53 1.55 -8.19
CA GLY A 22 -5.57 1.81 -9.64
C GLY A 22 -6.85 1.27 -10.27
N ASP A 23 -7.19 0.01 -9.96
CA ASP A 23 -8.45 -0.62 -10.37
C ASP A 23 -9.66 0.14 -9.82
N LEU A 24 -9.56 0.63 -8.59
CA LEU A 24 -10.58 1.52 -8.00
C LEU A 24 -10.80 2.77 -8.86
N ASN A 25 -9.74 3.46 -9.25
CA ASN A 25 -9.85 4.66 -10.05
C ASN A 25 -10.47 4.38 -11.44
N ALA A 26 -10.14 3.26 -12.06
CA ALA A 26 -10.73 2.85 -13.34
C ALA A 26 -12.21 2.44 -13.19
N ALA A 27 -12.52 1.59 -12.22
CA ALA A 27 -13.87 1.12 -11.95
C ALA A 27 -14.79 2.26 -11.49
N SER A 28 -14.31 3.18 -10.65
CA SER A 28 -15.05 4.37 -10.22
C SER A 28 -15.29 5.35 -11.38
N ALA A 29 -14.34 5.50 -12.32
CA ALA A 29 -14.55 6.30 -13.53
C ALA A 29 -15.66 5.69 -14.41
N LEU A 30 -15.66 4.36 -14.61
CA LEU A 30 -16.70 3.65 -15.34
C LEU A 30 -18.06 3.69 -14.61
N ALA A 31 -18.07 3.44 -13.31
CA ALA A 31 -19.25 3.50 -12.44
C ALA A 31 -19.89 4.89 -12.41
N ARG A 32 -19.11 5.97 -12.40
CA ARG A 32 -19.63 7.34 -12.50
C ARG A 32 -20.27 7.62 -13.85
N ARG A 33 -19.71 7.05 -14.92
CA ARG A 33 -20.28 7.13 -16.27
C ARG A 33 -21.58 6.33 -16.38
N ASP A 34 -21.63 5.17 -15.74
CA ASP A 34 -22.71 4.19 -15.90
C ASP A 34 -23.73 4.18 -14.72
N GLY A 35 -23.56 5.05 -13.72
CA GLY A 35 -24.48 5.26 -12.60
C GLY A 35 -24.45 4.22 -11.45
N LEU A 36 -23.42 3.36 -11.36
CA LEU A 36 -23.39 2.16 -10.49
C LEU A 36 -22.23 2.18 -9.47
N GLY A 37 -22.45 2.69 -8.25
CA GLY A 37 -21.39 2.99 -7.26
C GLY A 37 -20.94 1.86 -6.30
N VAL A 38 -20.71 0.61 -6.75
CA VAL A 38 -20.52 -0.54 -5.82
C VAL A 38 -19.05 -1.02 -5.65
N SER A 39 -18.09 -0.53 -6.45
CA SER A 39 -16.73 -1.10 -6.49
C SER A 39 -15.70 -0.50 -5.51
N ASP A 40 -16.07 0.51 -4.71
CA ASP A 40 -15.08 1.33 -3.98
C ASP A 40 -14.45 0.61 -2.77
N GLU A 41 -15.30 -0.06 -1.99
CA GLU A 41 -14.95 -0.55 -0.67
C GLU A 41 -13.92 -1.69 -0.67
N ARG A 42 -14.02 -2.65 -1.61
CA ARG A 42 -13.10 -3.80 -1.66
C ARG A 42 -11.66 -3.41 -1.98
N ALA A 43 -11.48 -2.49 -2.94
CA ALA A 43 -10.16 -2.02 -3.30
C ALA A 43 -9.51 -1.24 -2.15
N ARG A 44 -10.28 -0.39 -1.47
CA ARG A 44 -9.84 0.32 -0.27
C ARG A 44 -9.44 -0.64 0.85
N GLN A 45 -10.20 -1.72 1.07
CA GLN A 45 -9.87 -2.76 2.06
C GLN A 45 -8.55 -3.48 1.75
N VAL A 46 -8.30 -3.82 0.49
CA VAL A 46 -7.02 -4.43 0.07
C VAL A 46 -5.86 -3.49 0.34
N ALA A 47 -5.97 -2.22 -0.06
CA ALA A 47 -4.95 -1.22 0.19
C ALA A 47 -4.72 -0.96 1.68
N GLN A 48 -5.78 -0.90 2.48
CA GLN A 48 -5.69 -0.76 3.93
C GLN A 48 -5.02 -1.97 4.59
N ARG A 49 -5.30 -3.19 4.11
CA ARG A 49 -4.65 -4.40 4.61
C ARG A 49 -3.15 -4.38 4.33
N SER A 50 -2.74 -3.99 3.12
CA SER A 50 -1.32 -3.84 2.79
C SER A 50 -0.64 -2.77 3.65
N LEU A 51 -1.29 -1.63 3.88
CA LEU A 51 -0.79 -0.59 4.78
C LEU A 51 -0.60 -1.13 6.21
N ASN A 52 -1.58 -1.86 6.75
CA ASN A 52 -1.48 -2.44 8.08
C ASN A 52 -0.31 -3.44 8.19
N LEU A 53 -0.05 -4.22 7.13
CA LEU A 53 1.10 -5.13 7.09
C LEU A 53 2.43 -4.37 7.08
N LEU A 54 2.55 -3.29 6.30
CA LEU A 54 3.74 -2.43 6.30
C LEU A 54 3.98 -1.78 7.66
N VAL A 55 2.93 -1.27 8.31
CA VAL A 55 3.02 -0.72 9.68
C VAL A 55 3.46 -1.80 10.67
N THR A 56 2.87 -3.00 10.59
CA THR A 56 3.27 -4.14 11.44
C THR A 56 4.73 -4.51 11.21
N LEU A 57 5.22 -4.48 9.97
CA LEU A 57 6.63 -4.70 9.67
C LEU A 57 7.49 -3.64 10.36
N ALA A 58 7.14 -2.36 10.25
CA ALA A 58 7.88 -1.27 10.87
C ALA A 58 7.98 -1.40 12.39
N GLU A 59 6.89 -1.84 13.03
CA GLU A 59 6.88 -2.12 14.46
C GLU A 59 7.77 -3.31 14.83
N LYS A 60 7.68 -4.41 14.07
CA LYS A 60 8.41 -5.65 14.36
C LYS A 60 9.90 -5.61 13.99
N THR A 61 10.30 -4.74 13.07
CA THR A 61 11.69 -4.60 12.61
C THR A 61 12.40 -3.38 13.17
N ARG A 62 11.76 -2.65 14.10
CA ARG A 62 12.34 -1.45 14.72
C ARG A 62 13.70 -1.74 15.34
N GLY A 63 14.72 -0.96 14.94
CA GLY A 63 16.10 -1.12 15.41
C GLY A 63 16.90 -2.22 14.70
N ASN A 64 16.27 -3.02 13.83
CA ASN A 64 16.91 -4.09 13.08
C ASN A 64 17.09 -3.76 11.58
N LEU A 65 16.52 -2.65 11.11
CA LEU A 65 16.65 -2.21 9.73
C LEU A 65 17.91 -1.37 9.52
N THR A 66 18.53 -1.56 8.36
CA THR A 66 19.46 -0.59 7.81
C THR A 66 18.74 0.72 7.44
N PHE A 67 19.50 1.80 7.23
CA PHE A 67 18.93 3.09 6.85
C PHE A 67 18.09 2.99 5.57
N ASP A 68 18.59 2.32 4.54
CA ASP A 68 17.89 2.20 3.26
C ASP A 68 16.57 1.40 3.39
N GLU A 69 16.58 0.32 4.17
CA GLU A 69 15.38 -0.48 4.43
C GLU A 69 14.34 0.32 5.22
N ALA A 70 14.78 1.08 6.22
CA ALA A 70 13.91 1.94 7.01
C ALA A 70 13.31 3.07 6.17
N ASP A 71 14.10 3.69 5.29
CA ASP A 71 13.64 4.75 4.38
C ASP A 71 12.60 4.21 3.40
N VAL A 72 12.88 3.09 2.75
CA VAL A 72 11.95 2.46 1.78
C VAL A 72 10.64 2.05 2.45
N LEU A 73 10.70 1.44 3.64
CA LEU A 73 9.49 1.08 4.39
C LEU A 73 8.68 2.32 4.78
N THR A 74 9.35 3.36 5.26
CA THR A 74 8.70 4.62 5.68
C THR A 74 8.03 5.30 4.50
N ASN A 75 8.72 5.36 3.35
CA ASN A 75 8.20 5.94 2.12
C ASN A 75 6.99 5.17 1.58
N ALA A 76 7.01 3.84 1.62
CA ALA A 76 5.87 3.01 1.24
C ALA A 76 4.64 3.25 2.14
N ILE A 77 4.84 3.33 3.46
CA ILE A 77 3.76 3.64 4.42
C ILE A 77 3.19 5.04 4.15
N HIS A 78 4.06 6.04 3.96
CA HIS A 78 3.65 7.42 3.71
C HIS A 78 2.86 7.56 2.40
N ALA A 79 3.32 6.92 1.33
CA ALA A 79 2.64 6.93 0.03
C ALA A 79 1.22 6.35 0.12
N LEU A 80 1.05 5.22 0.83
CA LEU A 80 -0.26 4.60 1.00
C LEU A 80 -1.19 5.39 1.93
N ARG A 81 -0.68 5.97 3.03
CA ARG A 81 -1.48 6.86 3.88
C ARG A 81 -2.01 8.07 3.11
N THR A 82 -1.14 8.71 2.33
CA THR A 82 -1.50 9.84 1.47
C THR A 82 -2.62 9.45 0.49
N ARG A 83 -2.52 8.28 -0.15
CA ARG A 83 -3.56 7.81 -1.09
C ARG A 83 -4.87 7.44 -0.42
N LEU A 84 -4.83 6.88 0.80
CA LEU A 84 -6.04 6.51 1.54
C LEU A 84 -6.70 7.70 2.25
N GLY A 85 -6.01 8.84 2.36
CA GLY A 85 -6.47 10.00 3.12
C GLY A 85 -6.39 9.80 4.63
N ASN A 86 -5.39 9.03 5.09
CA ASN A 86 -5.12 8.70 6.49
C ASN A 86 -3.98 9.54 7.08
#